data_AF-A0AA35T9I2-F1
#
_entry.id   AF-A0AA35T9I2-F1
#
_cell.length_a   1.000
_cell.length_b   1.000
_cell.length_c   1.000
_cell.angle_alpha   90.00
_cell.angle_beta   90.00
_cell.angle_gamma   90.00
#
_symmetry.space_group_name_H-M   'P 1'
#
loop_
_entity.id
_entity.type
_entity.pdbx_description
1 polymer ?
#
loop_
_entity_poly.entity_id
_entity_poly.type
_entity_poly.pdbx_seq_one_letter_code
_entity_poly.pdbx_strand_id
1 'polypeptide(L)' 'MWEVRESLDDAANTGDLAALLLLQTTNNANLKNISDEVAASFDSGDYTAAKECLARMKYFINIEESLKDRLDPPP' A
#
# COMPACT_ATOMS: atom_id res chain seq x y z
N MET A 1 -0.61 -0.04 11.62
CA MET A 1 0.28 0.48 10.55
C MET A 1 1.63 -0.26 10.47
N TRP A 2 1.90 -1.28 11.29
CA TRP A 2 3.16 -2.06 11.23
C TRP A 2 3.01 -3.45 10.61
N GLU A 3 1.78 -3.98 10.57
CA GLU A 3 1.49 -5.38 10.17
C GLU A 3 1.77 -5.68 8.69
N VAL A 4 1.49 -4.74 7.77
CA VAL A 4 1.71 -4.97 6.33
C VAL A 4 3.20 -5.00 5.98
N ARG A 5 3.99 -4.17 6.67
CA ARG A 5 5.44 -4.07 6.41
C ARG A 5 6.23 -5.22 7.04
N GLU A 6 5.79 -5.70 8.18
CA GLU A 6 6.32 -6.92 8.80
C GLU A 6 6.01 -8.16 7.93
N SER A 7 4.76 -8.28 7.46
CA SER A 7 4.35 -9.38 6.56
C SER A 7 5.11 -9.34 5.22
N LEU A 8 5.46 -8.16 4.73
CA LEU A 8 6.28 -7.99 3.53
C LEU A 8 7.69 -8.56 3.73
N ASP A 9 8.32 -8.27 4.87
CA ASP A 9 9.67 -8.71 5.15
C ASP A 9 9.74 -10.22 5.37
N ASP A 10 8.71 -10.79 6.00
CA ASP A 10 8.57 -12.23 6.19
C ASP A 10 8.36 -12.97 4.86
N ALA A 11 7.44 -12.50 4.02
CA ALA A 11 7.17 -13.06 2.69
C ALA A 11 8.38 -12.99 1.75
N ALA A 12 9.18 -11.93 1.85
CA ALA A 12 10.39 -11.79 1.04
C ALA A 12 11.54 -12.66 1.54
N ASN A 13 11.73 -12.77 2.86
CA ASN A 13 12.76 -13.64 3.43
C ASN A 13 12.47 -15.12 3.17
N THR A 14 11.19 -15.50 3.10
CA THR A 14 10.76 -16.87 2.77
C THR A 14 10.75 -17.15 1.26
N GLY A 15 10.86 -16.12 0.41
CA GLY A 15 10.75 -16.26 -1.04
C GLY A 15 9.37 -16.72 -1.50
N ASP A 16 8.35 -16.52 -0.67
CA ASP A 16 7.00 -17.02 -0.93
C ASP A 16 6.28 -16.08 -1.92
N LEU A 17 6.35 -16.44 -3.20
CA LEU A 17 5.77 -15.65 -4.28
C LEU A 17 4.26 -15.48 -4.13
N ALA A 18 3.57 -16.49 -3.56
CA ALA A 18 2.13 -16.44 -3.33
C ALA A 18 1.77 -15.41 -2.26
N ALA A 19 2.54 -15.35 -1.17
CA ALA A 19 2.41 -14.34 -0.12
C ALA A 19 2.71 -12.93 -0.64
N LEU A 20 3.76 -12.77 -1.48
CA LEU A 20 4.06 -11.49 -2.13
C LEU A 20 2.92 -11.02 -3.05
N LEU A 21 2.33 -11.92 -3.85
CA LEU A 21 1.18 -11.60 -4.71
C LEU A 21 -0.08 -11.26 -3.90
N LEU A 22 -0.31 -11.95 -2.78
CA LEU A 22 -1.44 -11.68 -1.89
C LEU A 22 -1.28 -10.34 -1.17
N LEU A 23 -0.05 -10.01 -0.75
CA LEU A 23 0.30 -8.70 -0.21
C LEU A 23 0.14 -7.59 -1.26
N GLN A 24 0.55 -7.82 -2.51
CA GLN A 24 0.33 -6.88 -3.60
C GLN A 24 -1.15 -6.62 -3.84
N THR A 25 -1.97 -7.67 -3.89
CA THR A 25 -3.43 -7.55 -4.05
C THR A 25 -4.04 -6.76 -2.89
N THR A 26 -3.63 -7.07 -1.66
CA THR A 26 -4.11 -6.40 -0.45
C THR A 26 -3.68 -4.94 -0.42
N ASN A 27 -2.44 -4.64 -0.77
CA ASN A 27 -1.91 -3.27 -0.83
C ASN A 27 -2.66 -2.43 -1.87
N ASN A 28 -2.93 -3.00 -3.04
CA ASN A 28 -3.68 -2.33 -4.10
C ASN A 28 -5.14 -2.06 -3.70
N ALA A 29 -5.79 -3.00 -3.01
CA ALA A 29 -7.12 -2.79 -2.44
C ALA A 29 -7.12 -1.65 -1.39
N ASN A 30 -6.10 -1.56 -0.54
CA ASN A 30 -5.96 -0.45 0.41
C ASN A 30 -5.73 0.89 -0.29
N LEU A 31 -4.88 0.94 -1.32
CA LEU A 31 -4.68 2.16 -2.12
C LEU A 31 -5.96 2.64 -2.77
N LYS A 32 -6.77 1.72 -3.31
CA LYS A 32 -8.08 2.04 -3.88
C LYS A 32 -9.02 2.62 -2.83
N ASN A 33 -9.16 1.97 -1.68
CA ASN A 33 -10.00 2.46 -0.58
C ASN A 33 -9.58 3.87 -0.13
N ILE A 34 -8.29 4.10 0.03
CA ILE A 34 -7.77 5.42 0.40
C ILE A 34 -8.03 6.45 -0.71
N SER A 35 -7.95 6.06 -1.98
CA SER A 35 -8.29 6.95 -3.10
C SER A 35 -9.77 7.35 -3.07
N ASP A 36 -10.66 6.41 -2.77
CA ASP A 36 -12.09 6.69 -2.57
C ASP A 36 -12.32 7.61 -1.35
N GLU A 37 -11.63 7.38 -0.23
CA GLU A 37 -11.69 8.24 0.97
C GLU A 37 -11.17 9.66 0.71
N VAL A 38 -10.07 9.79 -0.06
CA VAL A 38 -9.53 11.09 -0.49
C VAL A 38 -10.56 11.82 -1.35
N ALA A 39 -11.15 11.14 -2.34
CA ALA A 39 -12.17 11.71 -3.21
C ALA A 39 -13.40 12.20 -2.41
N ALA A 40 -13.89 11.38 -1.47
CA ALA A 40 -15.00 11.75 -0.60
C ALA A 40 -14.67 12.95 0.32
N SER A 41 -13.43 13.02 0.82
CA SER A 41 -12.97 14.14 1.65
C SER A 41 -12.89 15.44 0.86
N PHE A 42 -12.41 15.40 -0.39
CA PHE A 42 -12.40 16.55 -1.29
C PHE A 42 -13.81 17.00 -1.65
N ASP A 43 -14.73 16.08 -1.95
CA ASP A 43 -16.13 16.40 -2.25
C ASP A 43 -16.84 17.08 -1.07
N SER A 44 -16.53 16.62 0.14
CA SER A 44 -17.06 17.19 1.39
C SER A 44 -16.40 18.51 1.80
N GLY A 45 -15.35 18.95 1.10
CA GLY A 45 -14.57 20.14 1.44
C GLY A 45 -13.68 19.98 2.68
N ASP A 46 -13.50 18.76 3.18
CA ASP A 46 -12.66 18.47 4.35
C ASP A 46 -11.21 18.19 3.93
N TYR A 47 -10.47 19.28 3.71
CA TYR A 47 -9.07 19.23 3.30
C TYR A 47 -8.13 18.67 4.37
N THR A 48 -8.54 18.65 5.63
CA THR A 48 -7.74 18.07 6.73
C THR A 48 -7.78 16.56 6.63
N ALA A 49 -8.98 15.98 6.54
CA ALA A 49 -9.16 14.55 6.30
C ALA A 49 -8.48 14.11 4.99
N ALA A 50 -8.61 14.89 3.91
CA ALA A 50 -7.92 14.59 2.65
C ALA A 50 -6.39 14.52 2.81
N LYS A 51 -5.78 15.42 3.58
CA LYS A 51 -4.33 15.39 3.87
C LYS A 51 -3.92 14.16 4.67
N GLU A 52 -4.72 13.75 5.65
CA GLU A 52 -4.47 12.55 6.44
C GLU A 52 -4.56 11.28 5.58
N CYS A 53 -5.56 11.20 4.70
CA CYS A 53 -5.69 10.10 3.75
C CYS A 53 -4.52 10.08 2.75
N LEU A 54 -4.06 11.22 2.25
CA LEU A 54 -2.86 11.29 1.39
C LEU A 54 -1.58 10.84 2.11
N ALA A 55 -1.43 11.17 3.39
CA ALA A 55 -0.30 10.68 4.19
C ALA A 55 -0.33 9.15 4.33
N ARG A 56 -1.52 8.57 4.53
CA ARG A 56 -1.72 7.11 4.51
C ARG A 56 -1.43 6.51 3.15
N MET A 57 -1.87 7.15 2.06
CA MET A 57 -1.63 6.68 0.69
C MET A 57 -0.13 6.54 0.42
N LYS A 58 0.67 7.52 0.84
CA LYS A 58 2.13 7.50 0.70
C LYS A 58 2.79 6.29 1.37
N TYR A 59 2.27 5.84 2.51
CA TYR A 59 2.75 4.64 3.18
C TYR A 59 2.54 3.38 2.33
N PHE A 60 1.36 3.20 1.74
CA PHE A 60 1.05 2.04 0.90
C PHE A 60 1.74 2.10 -0.47
N ILE A 61 2.04 3.29 -1.00
CA ILE A 61 2.87 3.45 -2.21
C ILE A 61 4.29 2.92 -1.96
N ASN A 62 4.91 3.26 -0.83
CA ASN A 62 6.25 2.76 -0.50
C ASN A 62 6.28 1.22 -0.39
N ILE A 63 5.21 0.62 0.11
CA ILE A 63 5.06 -0.84 0.16
C ILE A 63 4.91 -1.43 -1.24
N GLU A 64 4.14 -0.76 -2.11
CA GLU A 64 4.01 -1.18 -3.52
C GLU A 64 5.34 -1.18 -4.26
N GLU A 65 6.14 -0.12 -4.07
CA GLU A 65 7.49 -0.04 -4.64
C GLU A 65 8.39 -1.16 -4.13
N SER A 66 8.34 -1.46 -2.82
CA SER A 66 9.11 -2.55 -2.22
C SER A 66 8.65 -3.93 -2.72
N LEU A 67 7.35 -4.10 -2.97
CA LEU A 67 6.80 -5.33 -3.57
C LEU A 67 7.25 -5.50 -5.02
N LYS A 68 7.22 -4.42 -5.81
CA LYS A 68 7.65 -4.42 -7.21
C LYS A 68 9.13 -4.77 -7.35
N ASP A 69 9.98 -4.14 -6.55
CA ASP A 69 11.42 -4.42 -6.52
C ASP A 69 11.72 -5.90 -6.20
N ARG A 70 10.92 -6.52 -5.34
CA ARG A 70 11.06 -7.93 -4.94
C ARG A 70 10.45 -8.93 -5.94
N LEU A 71 9.39 -8.54 -6.66
CA LEU A 71 8.70 -9.39 -7.64
C LEU A 71 9.34 -9.31 -9.04
N ASP A 72 9.93 -8.17 -9.38
CA ASP A 72 10.59 -7.90 -10.66
C ASP A 72 11.86 -7.06 -10.38
N PRO A 73 12.92 -7.69 -9.83
CA PRO A 73 14.17 -6.98 -9.60
C PRO A 73 14.74 -6.53 -10.95
N PRO A 74 15.23 -5.27 -11.08
CA PRO A 74 15.86 -4.81 -12.31
C PRO A 74 17.06 -5.69 -12.68
N PRO A 75 17.36 -5.85 -13.99
CA PRO A 75 18.39 -6.77 -14.50
C PRO A 75 19.82 -6.40 -14.07
#